data_AF-J9ADP7-F1
#
_entry.id   AF-J9ADP7-F1
#
_cell.length_a   1.000
_cell.length_b   1.000
_cell.length_c   1.000
_cell.angle_alpha   90.00
_cell.angle_beta   90.00
_cell.angle_gamma   90.00
#
_symmetry.space_group_name_H-M   'P 1'
#
loop_
_entity.id
_entity.type
_entity.pdbx_description
1 polymer ?
#
loop_
_entity_poly.entity_id
_entity_poly.type
_entity_poly.pdbx_seq_one_letter_code
_entity_poly.pdbx_strand_id
1 'polypeptide(L)'
;MISGSDSNDTKCICSDLQHSDYSPAYEWFNYIAVIILLPSISTFGVLSNIVNIFVYSRERMRSSSNTYLLFLSSSDFLVVITGLFIFWIDSA
;
A
#
# COMPACT_ATOMS: atom_id res chain seq x y z
N MET A 1 15.06 47.16 -32.67
CA MET A 1 16.17 46.75 -31.79
C MET A 1 15.58 45.86 -30.73
N ILE A 2 16.01 44.60 -30.73
CA ILE A 2 15.67 43.58 -29.73
C ILE A 2 16.56 43.83 -28.51
N SER A 3 15.98 43.86 -27.32
CA SER A 3 16.57 43.25 -26.11
C SER A 3 15.48 43.16 -25.06
N GLY A 4 14.96 41.94 -24.92
CA GLY A 4 14.03 41.53 -23.87
C GLY A 4 14.74 41.57 -22.53
N SER A 5 14.04 42.13 -21.56
CA SER A 5 14.45 42.22 -20.16
C SER A 5 14.38 40.84 -19.51
N ASP A 6 15.44 40.54 -18.78
CA ASP A 6 15.70 39.34 -18.00
C ASP A 6 14.56 38.96 -17.04
N SER A 7 14.32 37.65 -16.87
CA SER A 7 14.14 37.00 -15.56
C SER A 7 13.79 35.51 -15.71
N ASN A 8 14.80 34.64 -15.62
CA ASN A 8 14.70 33.26 -15.10
C ASN A 8 13.40 32.47 -15.37
N ASP A 9 13.17 32.03 -16.62
CA ASP A 9 12.15 31.01 -16.97
C ASP A 9 12.60 29.58 -16.60
N THR A 10 13.33 29.45 -15.49
CA THR A 10 13.59 28.18 -14.81
C THR A 10 12.86 28.16 -13.48
N LYS A 11 11.62 28.66 -13.46
CA LYS A 11 10.70 28.36 -12.35
C LYS A 11 10.38 26.87 -12.47
N CYS A 12 11.03 26.06 -11.65
CA CYS A 12 10.76 24.63 -11.57
C CYS A 12 9.23 24.40 -11.55
N ILE A 13 8.73 23.68 -12.55
CA ILE A 13 7.34 23.19 -12.67
C ILE A 13 6.95 22.22 -11.52
N CYS A 14 7.80 22.11 -10.49
CA CYS A 14 7.55 21.33 -9.29
C CYS A 14 6.57 21.97 -8.29
N SER A 15 5.85 23.03 -8.68
CA SER A 15 4.82 23.64 -7.81
C SER A 15 3.39 23.19 -8.15
N ASP A 16 3.18 22.49 -9.28
CA ASP A 16 1.84 22.07 -9.76
C ASP A 16 1.41 20.66 -9.32
N LEU A 17 2.18 19.99 -8.46
CA LEU A 17 1.68 18.81 -7.73
C LEU A 17 1.18 19.14 -6.31
N GLN A 18 1.22 20.41 -5.90
CA GLN A 18 0.93 20.78 -4.51
C GLN A 18 -0.46 21.39 -4.35
N HIS A 19 -1.42 20.51 -4.04
CA HIS A 19 -2.32 20.68 -2.87
C HIS A 19 -3.35 21.84 -2.88
N SER A 20 -3.44 22.66 -3.94
CA SER A 20 -4.33 23.85 -3.93
C SER A 20 -5.80 23.57 -4.19
N ASP A 21 -6.16 22.43 -4.78
CA ASP A 21 -7.56 21.99 -4.94
C ASP A 21 -7.83 20.75 -4.09
N TYR A 22 -7.47 20.84 -2.81
CA TYR A 22 -7.79 19.82 -1.81
C TYR A 22 -9.36 19.86 -1.56
N SER A 23 -10.16 19.35 -2.52
CA SER A 23 -11.58 18.95 -2.39
C SER A 23 -11.89 18.02 -1.20
N PRO A 24 -12.81 18.40 -0.28
CA PRO A 24 -13.06 17.69 0.99
C PRO A 24 -13.48 16.23 0.82
N ALA A 25 -13.97 15.86 -0.36
CA ALA A 25 -14.34 14.48 -0.66
C ALA A 25 -13.15 13.52 -0.70
N TYR A 26 -11.97 13.92 -1.23
CA TYR A 26 -10.83 13.01 -1.20
C TYR A 26 -10.17 12.99 0.18
N GLU A 27 -10.26 14.06 1.01
CA GLU A 27 -9.74 14.01 2.39
C GLU A 27 -10.45 12.90 3.14
N TRP A 28 -11.77 12.91 3.01
CA TRP A 28 -12.65 11.91 3.58
C TRP A 28 -12.36 10.51 3.05
N PHE A 29 -12.17 10.37 1.74
CA PHE A 29 -11.82 9.08 1.14
C PHE A 29 -10.46 8.56 1.62
N ASN A 30 -9.44 9.41 1.65
CA ASN A 30 -8.10 9.03 2.10
C ASN A 30 -8.10 8.66 3.58
N TYR A 31 -8.82 9.41 4.41
CA TYR A 31 -9.04 9.08 5.81
C TYR A 31 -9.65 7.67 5.95
N ILE A 32 -10.73 7.37 5.24
CA ILE A 32 -11.35 6.04 5.29
C ILE A 32 -10.40 4.96 4.77
N ALA A 33 -9.76 5.19 3.62
CA ALA A 33 -8.91 4.20 2.97
C ALA A 33 -7.67 3.89 3.81
N VAL A 34 -6.91 4.92 4.19
CA VAL A 34 -5.60 4.75 4.82
C VAL A 34 -5.70 4.54 6.32
N ILE A 35 -6.56 5.29 7.02
CA ILE A 35 -6.61 5.23 8.48
C ILE A 35 -7.53 4.10 8.96
N ILE A 36 -8.56 3.75 8.20
CA ILE A 36 -9.54 2.73 8.62
C ILE A 36 -9.35 1.42 7.87
N LEU A 37 -9.47 1.44 6.54
CA LEU A 37 -9.53 0.22 5.72
C LEU A 37 -8.17 -0.49 5.66
N LEU A 38 -7.07 0.21 5.40
CA LEU A 38 -5.74 -0.39 5.31
C LEU A 38 -5.35 -1.16 6.59
N PRO A 39 -5.41 -0.60 7.81
CA PRO A 39 -5.06 -1.35 9.01
C PRO A 39 -6.05 -2.50 9.30
N SER A 40 -7.34 -2.31 8.99
CA SER A 40 -8.35 -3.37 9.15
C SER A 40 -8.07 -4.54 8.22
N ILE A 41 -7.93 -4.29 6.92
CA ILE A 41 -7.66 -5.32 5.91
C ILE A 41 -6.30 -5.97 6.18
N SER A 42 -5.29 -5.19 6.59
CA SER A 42 -3.98 -5.72 6.94
C SER A 42 -4.03 -6.68 8.13
N THR A 43 -4.69 -6.30 9.23
CA THR A 43 -4.81 -7.18 10.41
C THR A 43 -5.59 -8.46 10.11
N PHE A 44 -6.73 -8.36 9.41
CA PHE A 44 -7.50 -9.54 8.98
C PHE A 44 -6.70 -10.40 7.99
N GLY A 45 -5.99 -9.78 7.06
CA GLY A 45 -5.13 -10.47 6.09
C GLY A 45 -4.00 -11.24 6.76
N VAL A 46 -3.28 -10.63 7.71
CA VAL A 46 -2.22 -11.30 8.46
C VAL A 46 -2.78 -12.48 9.27
N LEU A 47 -3.85 -12.26 10.04
CA LEU A 47 -4.43 -13.29 10.91
C LEU A 47 -4.94 -14.49 10.09
N SER A 48 -5.71 -14.24 9.04
CA SER A 48 -6.29 -15.30 8.19
C SER A 48 -5.21 -16.09 7.43
N ASN A 49 -4.23 -15.41 6.84
CA ASN A 49 -3.15 -16.07 6.12
C ASN A 49 -2.23 -16.89 7.05
N ILE A 50 -1.93 -16.39 8.26
CA ILE A 50 -1.18 -17.18 9.26
C ILE A 50 -1.94 -18.45 9.63
N VAL A 51 -3.25 -18.36 9.89
CA VAL A 51 -4.07 -19.53 10.23
C VAL A 51 -4.07 -20.53 9.06
N ASN A 52 -4.23 -20.08 7.82
CA ASN A 52 -4.19 -20.95 6.65
C ASN A 52 -2.83 -21.63 6.49
N ILE A 53 -1.72 -20.88 6.61
CA ILE A 53 -0.36 -21.46 6.56
C ILE A 53 -0.20 -22.51 7.65
N PHE A 54 -0.63 -22.22 8.89
CA PHE A 54 -0.53 -23.16 10.01
C PHE A 54 -1.33 -24.45 9.79
N VAL A 55 -2.56 -24.33 9.26
CA VAL A 55 -3.42 -25.48 8.97
C VAL A 55 -2.87 -26.32 7.82
N TYR A 56 -2.50 -25.69 6.70
CA TYR A 56 -2.05 -26.39 5.49
C TYR A 56 -0.60 -26.89 5.58
N SER A 57 0.22 -26.33 6.47
CA SER A 57 1.59 -26.81 6.72
C SER A 57 1.62 -28.21 7.34
N ARG A 58 0.54 -28.64 8.02
CA ARG A 58 0.48 -29.97 8.64
C ARG A 58 0.59 -31.09 7.61
N GLU A 59 1.49 -32.03 7.86
CA GLU A 59 1.82 -33.15 6.96
C GLU A 59 0.61 -34.03 6.59
N ARG A 60 -0.36 -34.15 7.51
CA ARG A 60 -1.63 -34.87 7.28
C ARG A 60 -2.53 -34.23 6.20
N MET A 61 -2.33 -32.94 5.89
CA MET A 61 -3.11 -32.20 4.90
C MET A 61 -2.33 -31.88 3.62
N ARG A 62 -1.14 -32.45 3.39
CA ARG A 62 -0.34 -32.23 2.16
C ARG A 62 -0.90 -32.97 0.94
N SER A 63 -2.06 -32.50 0.46
CA SER A 63 -2.57 -32.83 -0.87
C SER A 63 -2.13 -31.77 -1.89
N SER A 64 -2.10 -32.11 -3.18
CA SER A 64 -1.70 -31.18 -4.25
C SER A 64 -2.48 -29.85 -4.20
N SER A 65 -3.79 -29.90 -3.92
CA SER A 65 -4.62 -28.70 -3.76
C SER A 65 -4.29 -27.87 -2.51
N ASN A 66 -3.98 -28.53 -1.39
CA ASN A 66 -3.68 -27.83 -0.14
C ASN A 66 -2.29 -27.17 -0.18
N THR A 67 -1.36 -27.73 -0.96
CA THR A 67 -0.07 -27.09 -1.25
C THR A 67 -0.26 -25.78 -2.02
N TYR A 68 -1.18 -25.74 -2.99
CA TYR A 68 -1.53 -24.49 -3.68
C TYR A 68 -2.07 -23.44 -2.70
N LEU A 69 -3.01 -23.82 -1.82
CA LEU A 69 -3.57 -22.92 -0.81
C LEU A 69 -2.51 -22.42 0.20
N LEU A 70 -1.50 -23.22 0.50
CA LEU A 70 -0.35 -22.83 1.33
C LEU A 70 0.49 -21.74 0.65
N PHE A 71 0.83 -21.91 -0.64
CA PHE A 71 1.59 -20.92 -1.39
C PHE A 71 0.80 -19.63 -1.62
N LEU A 72 -0.51 -19.75 -1.87
CA LEU A 72 -1.41 -18.60 -1.97
C LEU A 72 -1.39 -17.80 -0.66
N SER A 73 -1.68 -18.45 0.47
CA SER A 73 -1.69 -17.80 1.79
C SER A 73 -0.32 -17.25 2.18
N SER A 74 0.77 -17.92 1.81
CA SER A 74 2.14 -17.43 2.02
C SER A 74 2.44 -16.17 1.20
N SER A 75 1.99 -16.11 -0.05
CA SER A 75 2.17 -14.95 -0.91
C SER A 75 1.37 -13.75 -0.37
N ASP A 76 0.11 -13.96 -0.01
CA ASP A 76 -0.74 -12.90 0.56
C ASP A 76 -0.15 -12.35 1.88
N PHE A 77 0.39 -13.22 2.74
CA PHE A 77 1.10 -12.82 3.96
C PHE A 77 2.32 -11.93 3.66
N LEU A 78 3.16 -12.31 2.70
CA LEU A 78 4.33 -11.51 2.32
C LEU A 78 3.92 -10.15 1.72
N VAL A 79 2.89 -10.12 0.87
CA VAL A 79 2.36 -8.87 0.31
C VAL A 79 1.91 -7.92 1.41
N VAL A 80 1.16 -8.42 2.41
CA VAL A 80 0.70 -7.59 3.53
C VAL A 80 1.87 -7.10 4.39
N ILE A 81 2.87 -7.94 4.66
CA ILE A 81 4.08 -7.52 5.38
C ILE A 81 4.85 -6.44 4.63
N THR A 82 5.10 -6.63 3.33
CA THR A 82 5.82 -5.66 2.52
C THR A 82 5.04 -4.35 2.44
N GLY A 83 3.71 -4.41 2.32
CA GLY A 83 2.85 -3.23 2.40
C GLY A 83 3.02 -2.48 3.73
N LEU A 84 2.92 -3.19 4.85
CA LEU A 84 3.15 -2.61 6.18
C LEU A 84 4.54 -1.98 6.32
N PHE A 85 5.57 -2.62 5.77
CA PHE A 85 6.94 -2.10 5.81
C PHE A 85 7.11 -0.82 4.99
N ILE A 86 6.48 -0.73 3.81
CA ILE A 86 6.49 0.48 2.99
C ILE A 86 5.80 1.63 3.73
N PHE A 87 4.63 1.38 4.31
CA PHE A 87 3.93 2.39 5.11
C PHE A 87 4.72 2.81 6.35
N TRP A 88 5.40 1.86 7.00
CA TRP A 88 6.29 2.17 8.12
C TRP A 88 7.41 3.10 7.68
N ILE A 89 8.11 2.78 6.59
CA ILE A 89 9.21 3.61 6.07
C ILE A 89 8.72 5.00 5.67
N ASP A 90 7.53 5.11 5.07
CA ASP A 90 6.94 6.39 4.71
C ASP A 90 6.54 7.23 5.94
N SER A 91 6.21 6.56 7.06
CA SER A 91 5.78 7.21 8.30
C SER A 91 6.92 7.51 9.29
N ALA A 92 8.13 7.00 9.06
CA ALA A 92 9.29 7.10 9.97
C ALA A 92 10.30 8.15 9.52
#